data_AF-A0A381UFH7-F1
#
_entry.id   AF-A0A381UFH7-F1
#
_cell.length_a   1.000
_cell.length_b   1.000
_cell.length_c   1.000
_cell.angle_alpha   90.00
_cell.angle_beta   90.00
_cell.angle_gamma   90.00
#
_symmetry.space_group_name_H-M   'P 1'
#
loop_
_entity.id
_entity.type
_entity.pdbx_description
1 polymer ?
#
loop_
_entity_poly.entity_id
_entity_poly.type
_entity_poly.pdbx_seq_one_letter_code
_entity_poly.pdbx_strand_id
1 'polypeptide(L)'
;MKTTLISHASLLVQSGDTTLLTDPVFFEYLWEECNVPCPRIDLDLDKLPKIDVLNISHRHQDHFDIRTLAHIASSNTVLAPEAIVLAPRDEILLEVLKELEFKNVMVVDDFKAIEFKDFTLTPTPSLNKQDYFPEHGLLIHDGSVTIWNQVDTIVSPDIIKYIHRLYGQPDMAHMRYLPLLEGNFNFHNTVELPMEEYSSFLKVAGACRPKFVVPGSAGFRYRDEFEFLNQYSFPTTQEQFLRDLKEFCPEINSSSFYPGDVANITKEGVQISRGSSDFIKMKEDDGHKIEFKPVLEVPPIRTLVKDKVEHEKQWIEVVNFIEKEFVNKVIQQKAVQQWVEWQVVYQIEVFGQEGSQIWCMDFTGEDASIIKGRVGKINLYEGIACSELYRLIHNDTSWDYVGINGQYRTFKDLYRIRLGEFEKWEGQGREKFPQPLTEIFPAGQEMDRDKFLRDVKRWKSKTML
;
A
#
# COMPACT_ATOMS: atom_id res chain seq x y z
N MET A 1 12.09 25.97 9.42
CA MET A 1 11.84 24.83 8.50
C MET A 1 10.68 25.12 7.53
N LYS A 2 10.67 24.51 6.35
CA LYS A 2 9.56 24.50 5.38
C LYS A 2 9.25 23.06 4.96
N THR A 3 7.98 22.72 4.74
CA THR A 3 7.57 21.45 4.09
C THR A 3 6.70 21.71 2.87
N THR A 4 6.83 20.86 1.85
CA THR A 4 6.04 20.91 0.61
C THR A 4 5.53 19.51 0.29
N LEU A 5 4.21 19.34 0.17
CA LEU A 5 3.64 18.06 -0.26
C LEU A 5 3.78 17.91 -1.77
N ILE A 6 4.38 16.81 -2.22
CA ILE A 6 4.39 16.43 -3.63
C ILE A 6 3.10 15.66 -3.94
N SER A 7 2.90 14.53 -3.28
CA SER A 7 1.68 13.70 -3.34
C SER A 7 1.76 12.60 -2.29
N HIS A 8 0.62 12.08 -1.81
CA HIS A 8 0.57 10.92 -0.91
C HIS A 8 1.55 11.02 0.27
N ALA A 9 2.62 10.21 0.32
CA ALA A 9 3.67 10.24 1.33
C ALA A 9 4.95 10.98 0.88
N SER A 10 5.01 11.40 -0.38
CA SER A 10 6.12 12.15 -0.96
C SER A 10 6.17 13.58 -0.42
N LEU A 11 7.00 13.80 0.60
CA LEU A 11 7.12 15.06 1.31
C LEU A 11 8.55 15.62 1.18
N LEU A 12 8.66 16.87 0.74
CA LEU A 12 9.91 17.61 0.74
C LEU A 12 10.01 18.48 2.00
N VAL A 13 11.13 18.41 2.71
CA VAL A 13 11.41 19.22 3.91
C VAL A 13 12.71 19.98 3.71
N GLN A 14 12.69 21.29 3.99
CA GLN A 14 13.84 22.18 3.78
C GLN A 14 14.14 22.99 5.04
N SER A 15 15.40 23.07 5.40
CA SER A 15 15.91 24.05 6.38
C SER A 15 17.34 24.41 6.05
N GLY A 16 17.69 25.69 6.17
CA GLY A 16 18.99 26.19 5.72
C GLY A 16 19.25 25.84 4.26
N ASP A 17 20.39 25.19 4.01
CA ASP A 17 20.82 24.69 2.70
C ASP A 17 20.61 23.17 2.56
N THR A 18 19.77 22.58 3.42
CA THR A 18 19.53 21.13 3.48
C THR A 18 18.11 20.79 3.04
N THR A 19 18.00 19.86 2.09
CA THR A 19 16.73 19.33 1.60
C THR A 19 16.61 17.84 1.86
N LEU A 20 15.52 17.43 2.51
CA LEU A 20 15.12 16.05 2.71
C LEU A 20 13.91 15.74 1.84
N LEU A 21 13.93 14.58 1.16
CA LEU A 21 12.79 14.00 0.47
C LEU A 21 12.47 12.64 1.10
N THR A 22 11.21 12.39 1.42
CA THR A 22 10.76 11.10 1.94
C THR A 22 9.81 10.44 0.95
N ASP A 23 9.91 9.11 0.82
CA ASP A 23 8.99 8.22 0.07
C ASP A 23 8.54 8.78 -1.29
N PRO A 24 9.48 9.05 -2.22
CA PRO A 24 9.15 9.76 -3.46
C PRO A 24 8.44 8.89 -4.49
N VAL A 25 7.34 9.42 -5.02
CA VAL A 25 6.59 8.90 -6.17
C VAL A 25 6.36 10.04 -7.15
N PHE A 26 7.11 10.04 -8.25
CA PHE A 26 7.14 11.14 -9.23
C PHE A 26 6.22 10.91 -10.42
N PHE A 27 5.90 9.66 -10.73
CA PHE A 27 5.21 9.30 -11.96
C PHE A 27 3.73 9.02 -11.73
N GLU A 28 2.94 9.15 -12.81
CA GLU A 28 1.47 9.05 -12.73
C GLU A 28 0.98 7.68 -12.27
N TYR A 29 1.63 6.59 -12.68
CA TYR A 29 1.24 5.24 -12.27
C TYR A 29 2.09 4.77 -11.08
N LEU A 30 1.41 4.31 -10.03
CA LEU A 30 2.00 3.76 -8.81
C LEU A 30 1.31 2.45 -8.41
N TRP A 31 1.94 1.69 -7.50
CA TRP A 31 1.44 0.42 -6.94
C TRP A 31 1.00 -0.60 -8.00
N GLU A 32 1.97 -1.27 -8.64
CA GLU A 32 1.75 -2.20 -9.78
C GLU A 32 0.91 -1.60 -10.92
N GLU A 33 0.98 -0.27 -11.08
CA GLU A 33 0.19 0.51 -12.05
C GLU A 33 -1.33 0.43 -11.85
N CYS A 34 -1.81 0.08 -10.65
CA CYS A 34 -3.22 0.08 -10.28
C CYS A 34 -3.74 1.47 -9.90
N ASN A 35 -2.86 2.37 -9.47
CA ASN A 35 -3.24 3.63 -8.85
C ASN A 35 -2.60 4.85 -9.54
N VAL A 36 -3.22 6.00 -9.32
CA VAL A 36 -2.75 7.33 -9.74
C VAL A 36 -2.89 8.33 -8.60
N PRO A 37 -2.06 9.40 -8.54
CA PRO A 37 -2.25 10.48 -7.59
C PRO A 37 -3.66 11.08 -7.64
N CYS A 38 -4.20 11.38 -6.46
CA CYS A 38 -5.50 12.01 -6.27
C CYS A 38 -5.36 13.03 -5.13
N PRO A 39 -5.35 14.35 -5.40
CA PRO A 39 -5.61 14.97 -6.70
C PRO A 39 -4.48 14.75 -7.72
N ARG A 40 -4.78 14.89 -9.02
CA ARG A 40 -3.75 14.79 -10.07
C ARG A 40 -2.74 15.92 -9.95
N ILE A 41 -1.49 15.58 -10.20
CA ILE A 41 -0.35 16.48 -10.05
C ILE A 41 0.34 16.83 -11.36
N ASP A 42 1.03 17.96 -11.36
CA ASP A 42 2.01 18.36 -12.37
C ASP A 42 3.34 18.65 -11.66
N LEU A 43 4.29 17.71 -11.77
CA LEU A 43 5.61 17.75 -11.13
C LEU A 43 6.68 18.11 -12.17
N ASP A 44 7.30 19.27 -12.00
CA ASP A 44 8.43 19.75 -12.80
C ASP A 44 9.74 19.30 -12.15
N LEU A 45 10.26 18.16 -12.61
CA LEU A 45 11.49 17.56 -12.10
C LEU A 45 12.73 18.44 -12.32
N ASP A 46 12.72 19.32 -13.32
CA ASP A 46 13.85 20.23 -13.58
C ASP A 46 13.96 21.32 -12.52
N LYS A 47 12.85 21.62 -11.83
CA LYS A 47 12.81 22.58 -10.71
C LYS A 47 12.85 21.92 -9.34
N LEU A 48 12.90 20.58 -9.28
CA LEU A 48 13.01 19.88 -8.02
C LEU A 48 14.32 20.31 -7.32
N PRO A 49 14.27 20.78 -6.06
CA PRO A 49 15.48 21.12 -5.33
C PRO A 49 16.41 19.91 -5.19
N LYS A 50 17.72 20.16 -5.18
CA LYS A 50 18.70 19.10 -4.92
C LYS A 50 18.43 18.47 -3.55
N ILE A 51 18.43 17.15 -3.50
CA ILE A 51 18.10 16.36 -2.31
C ILE A 51 19.40 15.96 -1.62
N ASP A 52 19.53 16.29 -0.34
CA ASP A 52 20.65 15.90 0.49
C ASP A 52 20.35 14.67 1.36
N VAL A 53 19.07 14.43 1.66
CA VAL A 53 18.62 13.25 2.41
C VAL A 53 17.44 12.63 1.68
N LEU A 54 17.59 11.38 1.25
CA LEU A 54 16.48 10.57 0.77
C LEU A 54 16.08 9.60 1.87
N ASN A 55 14.87 9.71 2.41
CA ASN A 55 14.34 8.77 3.38
C ASN A 55 13.35 7.82 2.71
N ILE A 56 13.57 6.51 2.88
CA ILE A 56 12.59 5.48 2.53
C ILE A 56 12.12 4.87 3.84
N SER A 57 10.84 5.01 4.15
CA SER A 57 10.25 4.55 5.41
C SER A 57 10.08 3.03 5.47
N HIS A 58 9.61 2.43 4.37
CA HIS A 58 9.36 1.00 4.21
C HIS A 58 9.15 0.65 2.74
N ARG A 59 8.85 -0.62 2.45
CA ARG A 59 8.79 -1.16 1.09
C ARG A 59 7.40 -1.38 0.51
N HIS A 60 6.31 -0.82 1.05
CA HIS A 60 5.05 -0.79 0.29
C HIS A 60 5.24 0.10 -0.96
N GLN A 61 4.59 -0.23 -2.07
CA GLN A 61 4.94 0.32 -3.39
C GLN A 61 4.54 1.79 -3.59
N ASP A 62 3.58 2.27 -2.83
CA ASP A 62 3.18 3.67 -2.73
C ASP A 62 4.20 4.52 -1.91
N HIS A 63 5.11 3.88 -1.17
CA HIS A 63 6.25 4.51 -0.50
C HIS A 63 7.62 4.21 -1.14
N PHE A 64 7.71 3.10 -1.88
CA PHE A 64 8.93 2.54 -2.47
C PHE A 64 8.78 2.32 -3.98
N ASP A 65 8.55 3.41 -4.72
CA ASP A 65 8.37 3.36 -6.17
C ASP A 65 9.71 3.19 -6.91
N ILE A 66 9.93 2.00 -7.46
CA ILE A 66 11.18 1.64 -8.14
C ILE A 66 11.44 2.49 -9.38
N ARG A 67 10.39 2.93 -10.07
CA ARG A 67 10.53 3.80 -11.24
C ARG A 67 11.11 5.15 -10.83
N THR A 68 10.60 5.75 -9.77
CA THR A 68 11.11 6.99 -9.18
C THR A 68 12.54 6.81 -8.69
N LEU A 69 12.82 5.73 -7.96
CA LEU A 69 14.17 5.47 -7.47
C LEU A 69 15.19 5.25 -8.58
N ALA A 70 14.83 4.54 -9.66
CA ALA A 70 15.69 4.38 -10.82
C ALA A 70 15.98 5.72 -11.51
N HIS A 71 14.99 6.61 -11.60
CA HIS A 71 15.18 7.97 -12.11
C HIS A 71 16.15 8.76 -11.21
N ILE A 72 15.93 8.77 -9.89
CA ILE A 72 16.78 9.46 -8.91
C ILE A 72 18.23 8.95 -9.01
N ALA A 73 18.44 7.65 -9.03
CA ALA A 73 19.78 7.05 -9.05
C ALA A 73 20.55 7.35 -10.34
N SER A 74 19.85 7.35 -11.48
CA SER A 74 20.46 7.66 -12.79
C SER A 74 20.69 9.15 -13.02
N SER A 75 20.03 10.03 -12.25
CA SER A 75 20.11 11.47 -12.42
C SER A 75 21.32 12.06 -11.68
N ASN A 76 22.14 12.82 -12.41
CA ASN A 76 23.24 13.59 -11.83
C ASN A 76 22.80 14.93 -11.19
N THR A 77 21.52 15.28 -11.31
CA THR A 77 20.99 16.58 -10.84
C THR A 77 20.10 16.48 -9.62
N VAL A 78 19.50 15.31 -9.36
CA VAL A 78 18.51 15.14 -8.29
C VAL A 78 19.16 15.01 -6.90
N LEU A 79 20.13 14.10 -6.74
CA LEU A 79 20.85 13.95 -5.48
C LEU A 79 22.04 14.91 -5.39
N ALA A 80 22.26 15.49 -4.21
CA ALA A 80 23.49 16.18 -3.90
C ALA A 80 24.68 15.20 -3.83
N PRO A 81 25.93 15.65 -4.07
CA PRO A 81 27.10 14.75 -4.06
C PRO A 81 27.32 13.99 -2.75
N GLU A 82 27.02 14.63 -1.62
CA GLU A 82 27.16 14.07 -0.27
C GLU A 82 25.82 13.54 0.27
N ALA A 83 24.83 13.31 -0.61
CA ALA A 83 23.53 12.86 -0.18
C ALA A 83 23.61 11.51 0.54
N ILE A 84 22.78 11.34 1.57
CA ILE A 84 22.60 10.08 2.29
C ILE A 84 21.22 9.50 1.99
N VAL A 85 21.14 8.16 1.95
CA VAL A 85 19.88 7.44 1.78
C VAL A 85 19.56 6.70 3.07
N LEU A 86 18.50 7.08 3.76
CA LEU A 86 18.02 6.41 4.97
C LEU A 86 17.07 5.28 4.57
N ALA A 87 17.30 4.09 5.11
CA ALA A 87 16.50 2.91 4.84
C ALA A 87 16.34 2.05 6.10
N PRO A 88 15.21 1.36 6.28
CA PRO A 88 15.07 0.41 7.37
C PRO A 88 15.94 -0.83 7.10
N ARG A 89 16.09 -1.69 8.11
CA ARG A 89 16.82 -2.96 7.97
C ARG A 89 15.99 -4.01 7.24
N ASP A 90 15.79 -3.81 5.95
CA ASP A 90 15.00 -4.69 5.09
C ASP A 90 15.83 -5.23 3.93
N GLU A 91 15.96 -6.55 3.82
CA GLU A 91 16.88 -7.18 2.86
C GLU A 91 16.50 -6.90 1.40
N ILE A 92 15.21 -6.93 1.06
CA ILE A 92 14.74 -6.71 -0.31
C ILE A 92 14.92 -5.23 -0.69
N LEU A 93 14.52 -4.31 0.18
CA LEU A 93 14.68 -2.87 -0.04
C LEU A 93 16.17 -2.53 -0.24
N LEU A 94 17.05 -3.04 0.63
CA LEU A 94 18.48 -2.81 0.53
C LEU A 94 19.10 -3.43 -0.73
N GLU A 95 18.62 -4.60 -1.15
CA GLU A 95 19.01 -5.21 -2.42
C GLU A 95 18.61 -4.33 -3.60
N VAL A 96 17.39 -3.80 -3.63
CA VAL A 96 16.93 -2.92 -4.70
C VAL A 96 17.75 -1.62 -4.75
N LEU A 97 18.00 -0.98 -3.61
CA LEU A 97 18.86 0.22 -3.57
C LEU A 97 20.26 -0.08 -4.10
N LYS A 98 20.82 -1.25 -3.78
CA LYS A 98 22.12 -1.69 -4.29
C LYS A 98 22.08 -1.94 -5.81
N GLU A 99 21.07 -2.63 -6.32
CA GLU A 99 20.92 -2.91 -7.76
C GLU A 99 20.69 -1.63 -8.57
N LEU A 100 20.07 -0.61 -7.98
CA LEU A 100 19.95 0.74 -8.54
C LEU A 100 21.19 1.61 -8.35
N GLU A 101 22.24 1.09 -7.69
CA GLU A 101 23.54 1.76 -7.51
C GLU A 101 23.50 3.02 -6.64
N PHE A 102 22.56 3.10 -5.69
CA PHE A 102 22.55 4.16 -4.69
C PHE A 102 23.83 4.12 -3.83
N LYS A 103 24.38 5.30 -3.57
CA LYS A 103 25.55 5.51 -2.70
C LYS A 103 25.09 5.96 -1.32
N ASN A 104 25.96 5.78 -0.31
CA ASN A 104 25.75 6.28 1.06
C ASN A 104 24.42 5.84 1.69
N VAL A 105 24.01 4.57 1.46
CA VAL A 105 22.85 3.98 2.12
C VAL A 105 23.17 3.71 3.59
N MET A 106 22.38 4.30 4.49
CA MET A 106 22.47 4.18 5.92
C MET A 106 21.24 3.43 6.44
N VAL A 107 21.47 2.25 7.03
CA VAL A 107 20.44 1.51 7.75
C VAL A 107 20.16 2.24 9.07
N VAL A 108 18.88 2.55 9.30
CA VAL A 108 18.45 3.27 10.49
C VAL A 108 18.04 2.33 11.63
N ASP A 109 18.16 2.83 12.86
CA ASP A 109 17.69 2.16 14.07
C ASP A 109 16.71 3.09 14.81
N ASP A 110 15.72 2.52 15.49
CA ASP A 110 14.70 3.27 16.23
C ASP A 110 15.31 4.25 17.25
N PHE A 111 14.84 5.49 17.23
CA PHE A 111 15.24 6.57 18.13
C PHE A 111 16.73 6.90 18.16
N LYS A 112 17.50 6.42 17.20
CA LYS A 112 18.90 6.78 17.04
C LYS A 112 19.02 8.02 16.16
N ALA A 113 19.34 9.15 16.78
CA ALA A 113 19.50 10.42 16.09
C ALA A 113 20.66 10.39 15.08
N ILE A 114 20.43 10.98 13.92
CA ILE A 114 21.40 11.17 12.85
C ILE A 114 21.53 12.67 12.61
N GLU A 115 22.70 13.22 12.92
CA GLU A 115 23.03 14.61 12.63
C GLU A 115 23.53 14.71 11.19
N PHE A 116 22.85 15.50 10.36
CA PHE A 116 23.25 15.72 8.98
C PHE A 116 22.90 17.15 8.55
N LYS A 117 23.95 17.95 8.33
CA LYS A 117 23.85 19.37 7.99
C LYS A 117 22.91 20.13 8.95
N ASP A 118 21.82 20.71 8.45
CA ASP A 118 20.86 21.51 9.21
C ASP A 118 19.81 20.65 9.94
N PHE A 119 19.88 19.31 9.85
CA PHE A 119 18.89 18.41 10.45
C PHE A 119 19.49 17.48 11.51
N THR A 120 18.75 17.30 12.59
CA THR A 120 18.77 16.09 13.42
C THR A 120 17.57 15.23 13.02
N LEU A 121 17.86 14.05 12.48
CA LEU A 121 16.86 13.10 11.98
C LEU A 121 16.73 11.94 12.96
N THR A 122 15.52 11.67 13.45
CA THR A 122 15.29 10.58 14.41
C THR A 122 14.16 9.68 13.93
N PRO A 123 14.48 8.51 13.37
CA PRO A 123 13.51 7.48 12.99
C PRO A 123 12.70 7.02 14.21
N THR A 124 11.38 6.93 14.05
CA THR A 124 10.46 6.50 15.11
C THR A 124 9.91 5.11 14.82
N PRO A 125 9.87 4.20 15.82
CA PRO A 125 9.41 2.83 15.63
C PRO A 125 7.96 2.74 15.22
N SER A 126 7.62 1.66 14.52
CA SER A 126 6.24 1.19 14.33
C SER A 126 5.97 -0.12 15.05
N LEU A 127 4.74 -0.27 15.51
CA LEU A 127 4.16 -1.50 16.05
C LEU A 127 3.29 -2.22 15.02
N ASN A 128 3.38 -1.84 13.75
CA ASN A 128 2.73 -2.58 12.69
C ASN A 128 3.24 -4.03 12.69
N LYS A 129 2.28 -4.96 12.79
CA LYS A 129 2.51 -6.43 12.79
C LYS A 129 1.77 -7.08 11.63
N GLN A 130 1.22 -6.29 10.72
CA GLN A 130 0.55 -6.79 9.52
C GLN A 130 1.61 -7.19 8.50
N ASP A 131 2.69 -6.41 8.42
CA ASP A 131 3.85 -6.67 7.58
C ASP A 131 4.93 -7.45 8.32
N TYR A 132 5.68 -8.23 7.55
CA TYR A 132 6.82 -9.03 8.03
C TYR A 132 8.16 -8.32 7.83
N PHE A 133 8.11 -7.04 7.42
CA PHE A 133 9.26 -6.17 7.20
C PHE A 133 9.13 -4.90 8.03
N PRO A 134 10.26 -4.24 8.36
CA PRO A 134 10.25 -3.04 9.18
C PRO A 134 9.71 -1.81 8.44
N GLU A 135 9.13 -0.90 9.22
CA GLU A 135 8.75 0.45 8.81
C GLU A 135 9.09 1.46 9.91
N HIS A 136 9.35 2.71 9.53
CA HIS A 136 9.60 3.80 10.49
C HIS A 136 8.94 5.12 10.08
N GLY A 137 8.54 5.89 11.08
CA GLY A 137 8.23 7.31 10.94
C GLY A 137 9.50 8.14 11.13
N LEU A 138 9.44 9.45 10.97
CA LEU A 138 10.63 10.30 11.05
C LEU A 138 10.35 11.61 11.78
N LEU A 139 11.13 11.88 12.84
CA LEU A 139 11.26 13.21 13.42
C LEU A 139 12.37 13.97 12.69
N ILE A 140 12.08 15.21 12.33
CA ILE A 140 12.99 16.12 11.65
C ILE A 140 13.10 17.38 12.50
N HIS A 141 14.27 17.66 13.05
CA HIS A 141 14.53 18.83 13.89
C HIS A 141 15.63 19.70 13.25
N ASP A 142 15.44 21.02 13.19
CA ASP A 142 16.44 21.96 12.62
C ASP A 142 17.19 22.81 13.67
N GLY A 143 17.17 22.40 14.94
CA GLY A 143 17.68 23.19 16.06
C GLY A 143 16.67 24.22 16.58
N SER A 144 15.58 24.48 15.86
CA SER A 144 14.56 25.47 16.23
C SER A 144 13.16 24.89 16.38
N VAL A 145 12.72 24.09 15.42
CA VAL A 145 11.39 23.49 15.33
C VAL A 145 11.49 22.01 14.96
N THR A 146 10.44 21.25 15.27
CA THR A 146 10.38 19.80 15.04
C THR A 146 9.15 19.42 14.24
N ILE A 147 9.34 18.62 13.20
CA ILE A 147 8.28 17.99 12.42
C ILE A 147 8.28 16.50 12.70
N TRP A 148 7.09 15.92 12.83
CA TRP A 148 6.92 14.47 12.81
C TRP A 148 6.19 14.03 11.55
N ASN A 149 6.87 13.26 10.69
CA ASN A 149 6.23 12.52 9.62
C ASN A 149 5.89 11.12 10.13
N GLN A 150 4.62 10.86 10.42
CA GLN A 150 4.18 9.58 10.98
C GLN A 150 4.26 8.45 9.95
N VAL A 151 4.08 8.76 8.66
CA VAL A 151 3.89 7.74 7.61
C VAL A 151 2.79 6.76 8.03
N ASP A 152 2.99 5.46 7.86
CA ASP A 152 1.99 4.41 8.10
C ASP A 152 2.08 3.83 9.52
N THR A 153 3.00 4.39 10.32
CA THR A 153 3.37 3.81 11.61
C THR A 153 2.22 3.72 12.61
N ILE A 154 2.11 2.55 13.22
CA ILE A 154 1.26 2.29 14.38
C ILE A 154 2.09 2.55 15.64
N VAL A 155 1.69 3.49 16.48
CA VAL A 155 2.47 3.88 17.67
C VAL A 155 1.74 3.63 18.98
N SER A 156 2.51 3.46 20.06
CA SER A 156 1.99 3.36 21.42
C SER A 156 2.16 4.67 22.20
N PRO A 157 1.46 4.83 23.34
CA PRO A 157 1.70 5.94 24.25
C PRO A 157 3.15 6.04 24.74
N ASP A 158 3.89 4.93 24.83
CA ASP A 158 5.29 4.96 25.27
C ASP A 158 6.23 5.48 24.19
N ILE A 159 5.96 5.16 22.91
CA ILE A 159 6.64 5.77 21.76
C ILE A 159 6.41 7.29 21.79
N ILE A 160 5.17 7.74 21.97
CA ILE A 160 4.82 9.17 22.04
C ILE A 160 5.50 9.86 23.22
N LYS A 161 5.53 9.24 24.41
CA LYS A 161 6.28 9.77 25.56
C LYS A 161 7.76 9.93 25.24
N TYR A 162 8.34 9.03 24.45
CA TYR A 162 9.73 9.13 24.03
C TYR A 162 9.94 10.31 23.07
N ILE A 163 9.04 10.51 22.09
CA ILE A 163 9.03 11.69 21.22
C ILE A 163 9.03 12.98 22.06
N HIS A 164 8.16 13.05 23.07
CA HIS A 164 8.09 14.22 23.99
C HIS A 164 9.36 14.44 24.79
N ARG A 165 10.07 13.37 25.20
CA ARG A 165 11.34 13.51 25.92
C ARG A 165 12.44 14.07 25.04
N LEU A 166 12.43 13.76 23.75
CA LEU A 166 13.44 14.25 22.80
C LEU A 166 13.22 15.71 22.45
N TYR A 167 12.00 16.09 22.06
CA TYR A 167 11.73 17.39 21.45
C TYR A 167 10.51 18.13 22.00
N GLY A 168 9.86 17.61 23.04
CA GLY A 168 8.56 18.11 23.49
C GLY A 168 7.47 17.83 22.46
N GLN A 169 6.51 18.74 22.35
CA GLN A 169 5.45 18.65 21.34
C GLN A 169 6.00 19.01 19.95
N PRO A 170 5.77 18.18 18.91
CA PRO A 170 6.10 18.57 17.54
C PRO A 170 5.40 19.88 17.16
N ASP A 171 6.10 20.75 16.44
CA ASP A 171 5.52 22.00 15.93
C ASP A 171 4.53 21.72 14.79
N MET A 172 4.80 20.68 14.01
CA MET A 172 3.92 20.18 12.96
C MET A 172 3.99 18.65 12.89
N ALA A 173 2.86 18.00 12.64
CA ALA A 173 2.83 16.56 12.37
C ALA A 173 2.01 16.25 11.11
N HIS A 174 2.59 15.40 10.24
CA HIS A 174 1.88 14.72 9.18
C HIS A 174 1.35 13.41 9.75
N MET A 175 0.03 13.31 9.90
CA MET A 175 -0.60 12.19 10.62
C MET A 175 -1.47 11.35 9.71
N ARG A 176 -1.58 10.07 10.06
CA ARG A 176 -2.54 9.16 9.44
C ARG A 176 -3.94 9.71 9.63
N TYR A 177 -4.73 9.71 8.56
CA TYR A 177 -6.11 10.22 8.58
C TYR A 177 -7.12 9.27 7.94
N LEU A 178 -6.67 8.38 7.07
CA LEU A 178 -7.50 7.51 6.24
C LEU A 178 -7.14 6.04 6.50
N PRO A 179 -8.05 5.25 7.08
CA PRO A 179 -7.92 3.80 7.05
C PRO A 179 -8.14 3.34 5.61
N LEU A 180 -7.12 2.68 5.07
CA LEU A 180 -7.03 2.25 3.70
C LEU A 180 -7.65 0.83 3.59
N LEU A 181 -8.68 0.67 2.74
CA LEU A 181 -9.47 -0.57 2.59
C LEU A 181 -9.20 -1.29 1.25
N GLU A 182 -7.99 -1.17 0.72
CA GLU A 182 -7.54 -1.86 -0.48
C GLU A 182 -7.66 -3.37 -0.30
N GLY A 183 -8.17 -4.02 -1.34
CA GLY A 183 -8.43 -5.46 -1.30
C GLY A 183 -9.61 -5.87 -0.42
N ASN A 184 -10.14 -5.07 0.51
CA ASN A 184 -11.26 -5.53 1.36
C ASN A 184 -12.47 -6.00 0.54
N PHE A 185 -12.83 -5.24 -0.50
CA PHE A 185 -13.85 -5.66 -1.45
C PHE A 185 -13.50 -7.00 -2.13
N ASN A 186 -12.26 -7.13 -2.62
CA ASN A 186 -11.79 -8.30 -3.35
C ASN A 186 -11.76 -9.56 -2.48
N PHE A 187 -11.43 -9.42 -1.19
CA PHE A 187 -11.35 -10.53 -0.24
C PHE A 187 -12.63 -10.79 0.55
N HIS A 188 -13.73 -10.10 0.21
CA HIS A 188 -15.01 -10.15 0.95
C HIS A 188 -14.84 -9.84 2.45
N ASN A 189 -13.96 -8.88 2.74
CA ASN A 189 -13.85 -8.29 4.07
C ASN A 189 -14.85 -7.13 4.20
N THR A 190 -15.01 -6.63 5.43
CA THR A 190 -15.88 -5.50 5.71
C THR A 190 -15.46 -4.25 4.93
N VAL A 191 -16.44 -3.61 4.28
CA VAL A 191 -16.26 -2.33 3.58
C VAL A 191 -17.05 -1.24 4.29
N GLU A 192 -16.55 -0.87 5.47
CA GLU A 192 -17.07 0.23 6.30
C GLU A 192 -15.89 0.96 6.94
N LEU A 193 -16.09 2.18 7.45
CA LEU A 193 -15.06 2.89 8.21
C LEU A 193 -14.68 2.05 9.44
N PRO A 194 -13.42 1.54 9.54
CA PRO A 194 -13.02 0.70 10.66
C PRO A 194 -12.87 1.58 11.91
N MET A 195 -13.93 1.63 12.72
CA MET A 195 -14.05 2.58 13.83
C MET A 195 -12.91 2.48 14.85
N GLU A 196 -12.42 1.27 15.15
CA GLU A 196 -11.32 1.08 16.08
C GLU A 196 -10.03 1.72 15.57
N GLU A 197 -9.65 1.43 14.31
CA GLU A 197 -8.48 2.00 13.66
C GLU A 197 -8.62 3.51 13.48
N TYR A 198 -9.75 4.00 12.96
CA TYR A 198 -9.99 5.43 12.79
C TYR A 198 -9.91 6.19 14.12
N SER A 199 -10.52 5.64 15.19
CA SER A 199 -10.42 6.23 16.53
C SER A 199 -8.98 6.30 17.05
N SER A 200 -8.12 5.37 16.60
CA SER A 200 -6.71 5.37 17.01
C SER A 200 -5.96 6.58 16.45
N PHE A 201 -6.32 7.06 15.25
CA PHE A 201 -5.67 8.23 14.66
C PHE A 201 -5.92 9.49 15.49
N LEU A 202 -7.17 9.72 15.91
CA LEU A 202 -7.55 10.81 16.81
C LEU A 202 -6.86 10.69 18.17
N LYS A 203 -6.80 9.47 18.74
CA LYS A 203 -6.11 9.22 20.02
C LYS A 203 -4.61 9.46 19.94
N VAL A 204 -3.96 9.09 18.82
CA VAL A 204 -2.53 9.34 18.59
C VAL A 204 -2.28 10.84 18.46
N ALA A 205 -3.11 11.57 17.70
CA ALA A 205 -3.03 13.04 17.62
C ALA A 205 -3.20 13.69 19.01
N GLY A 206 -4.23 13.30 19.76
CA GLY A 206 -4.49 13.82 21.10
C GLY A 206 -3.43 13.46 22.14
N ALA A 207 -2.79 12.30 22.02
CA ALA A 207 -1.68 11.92 22.90
C ALA A 207 -0.38 12.62 22.51
N CYS A 208 -0.08 12.76 21.21
CA CYS A 208 1.11 13.43 20.70
C CYS A 208 1.06 14.94 20.89
N ARG A 209 -0.15 15.53 20.84
CA ARG A 209 -0.39 16.97 21.01
C ARG A 209 0.54 17.85 20.14
N PRO A 210 0.69 17.57 18.83
CA PRO A 210 1.41 18.47 17.95
C PRO A 210 0.72 19.85 17.93
N LYS A 211 1.49 20.92 17.77
CA LYS A 211 0.93 22.28 17.71
C LYS A 211 0.11 22.52 16.43
N PHE A 212 0.42 21.77 15.37
CA PHE A 212 -0.27 21.80 14.09
C PHE A 212 -0.34 20.41 13.46
N VAL A 213 -1.49 20.00 12.96
CA VAL A 213 -1.70 18.73 12.23
C VAL A 213 -2.05 19.01 10.78
N VAL A 214 -1.44 18.24 9.90
CA VAL A 214 -1.93 18.04 8.54
C VAL A 214 -2.16 16.54 8.27
N PRO A 215 -3.16 16.17 7.47
CA PRO A 215 -3.31 14.82 6.97
C PRO A 215 -2.10 14.44 6.09
N GLY A 216 -1.57 13.23 6.26
CA GLY A 216 -0.46 12.70 5.46
C GLY A 216 -0.69 11.27 5.00
N SER A 217 0.16 10.79 4.08
CA SER A 217 0.26 9.38 3.67
C SER A 217 -1.03 8.77 3.09
N ALA A 218 -1.84 9.59 2.42
CA ALA A 218 -2.95 9.14 1.60
C ALA A 218 -3.24 10.23 0.57
N GLY A 219 -3.38 9.87 -0.71
CA GLY A 219 -3.44 10.84 -1.81
C GLY A 219 -3.39 10.19 -3.19
N PHE A 220 -4.08 9.08 -3.37
CA PHE A 220 -4.18 8.35 -4.63
C PHE A 220 -5.60 7.81 -4.81
N ARG A 221 -5.86 7.31 -6.02
CA ARG A 221 -7.08 6.57 -6.37
C ARG A 221 -6.73 5.42 -7.30
N TYR A 222 -7.63 4.46 -7.44
CA TYR A 222 -7.59 3.52 -8.55
C TYR A 222 -7.77 4.26 -9.88
N ARG A 223 -6.95 3.86 -10.86
CA ARG A 223 -7.03 4.36 -12.23
C ARG A 223 -8.32 3.92 -12.93
N ASP A 224 -8.56 4.47 -14.11
CA ASP A 224 -9.82 4.34 -14.83
C ASP A 224 -10.24 2.88 -15.10
N GLU A 225 -9.27 1.98 -15.34
CA GLU A 225 -9.49 0.54 -15.53
C GLU A 225 -10.05 -0.18 -14.28
N PHE A 226 -9.80 0.38 -13.10
CA PHE A 226 -10.18 -0.16 -11.79
C PHE A 226 -11.04 0.81 -10.98
N GLU A 227 -11.59 1.85 -11.62
CA GLU A 227 -12.19 3.02 -10.98
C GLU A 227 -13.34 2.67 -10.02
N PHE A 228 -14.07 1.59 -10.28
CA PHE A 228 -15.16 1.14 -9.41
C PHE A 228 -14.70 0.90 -7.97
N LEU A 229 -13.44 0.46 -7.76
CA LEU A 229 -12.88 0.19 -6.43
C LEU A 229 -12.70 1.45 -5.58
N ASN A 230 -12.62 2.63 -6.20
CA ASN A 230 -12.57 3.90 -5.47
C ASN A 230 -13.73 4.07 -4.50
N GLN A 231 -14.90 3.51 -4.83
CA GLN A 231 -16.11 3.60 -4.04
C GLN A 231 -16.10 2.68 -2.80
N TYR A 232 -15.08 1.81 -2.68
CA TYR A 232 -14.95 0.79 -1.64
C TYR A 232 -13.66 0.94 -0.81
N SER A 233 -12.68 1.75 -1.23
CA SER A 233 -11.35 1.76 -0.59
C SER A 233 -11.06 2.95 0.33
N PHE A 234 -11.80 4.05 0.21
CA PHE A 234 -11.44 5.32 0.88
C PHE A 234 -12.56 5.81 1.82
N PRO A 235 -12.75 5.22 3.01
CA PRO A 235 -13.93 5.42 3.87
C PRO A 235 -14.04 6.79 4.57
N THR A 236 -13.06 7.67 4.43
CA THR A 236 -13.05 9.02 5.04
C THR A 236 -12.27 9.99 4.15
N THR A 237 -12.35 11.29 4.45
CA THR A 237 -11.64 12.34 3.72
C THR A 237 -10.77 13.16 4.67
N GLN A 238 -9.87 13.99 4.12
CA GLN A 238 -9.11 14.95 4.92
C GLN A 238 -10.06 15.87 5.72
N GLU A 239 -11.13 16.36 5.10
CA GLU A 239 -12.08 17.30 5.72
C GLU A 239 -12.86 16.65 6.85
N GLN A 240 -13.24 15.38 6.70
CA GLN A 240 -13.91 14.62 7.75
C GLN A 240 -12.97 14.40 8.94
N PHE A 241 -11.74 13.91 8.70
CA PHE A 241 -10.75 13.75 9.76
C PHE A 241 -10.47 15.06 10.51
N LEU A 242 -10.30 16.17 9.79
CA LEU A 242 -10.01 17.47 10.40
C LEU A 242 -11.19 17.99 11.23
N ARG A 243 -12.43 17.74 10.80
CA ARG A 243 -13.64 18.08 11.58
C ARG A 243 -13.68 17.28 12.87
N ASP A 244 -13.49 15.97 12.78
CA ASP A 244 -13.53 15.06 13.93
C ASP A 244 -12.39 15.36 14.91
N LEU A 245 -11.19 15.68 14.39
CA LEU A 245 -10.04 16.11 15.20
C LEU A 245 -10.33 17.40 15.96
N LYS A 246 -11.01 18.37 15.34
CA LYS A 246 -11.37 19.62 16.02
C LYS A 246 -12.37 19.40 17.15
N GLU A 247 -13.28 18.43 17.00
CA GLU A 247 -14.21 18.05 18.07
C GLU A 247 -13.51 17.27 19.19
N PHE A 248 -12.57 16.39 18.83
CA PHE A 248 -11.85 15.52 19.77
C PHE A 248 -10.73 16.24 20.55
N CYS A 249 -9.96 17.12 19.88
CA CYS A 249 -8.83 17.87 20.42
C CYS A 249 -8.84 19.32 19.89
N PRO A 250 -9.74 20.19 20.40
CA PRO A 250 -9.95 21.56 19.89
C PRO A 250 -8.73 22.48 20.04
N GLU A 251 -7.74 22.12 20.86
CA GLU A 251 -6.50 22.86 21.06
C GLU A 251 -5.45 22.64 19.96
N ILE A 252 -5.60 21.58 19.15
CA ILE A 252 -4.68 21.27 18.05
C ILE A 252 -5.12 22.08 16.83
N ASN A 253 -4.23 22.96 16.34
CA ASN A 253 -4.48 23.62 15.06
C ASN A 253 -4.35 22.59 13.93
N SER A 254 -5.18 22.72 12.90
CA SER A 254 -5.14 21.78 11.80
C SER A 254 -5.60 22.40 10.49
N SER A 255 -5.17 21.80 9.37
CA SER A 255 -5.63 22.19 8.04
C SER A 255 -5.45 21.04 7.07
N SER A 256 -6.20 21.05 5.97
CA SER A 256 -5.91 20.17 4.83
C SER A 256 -4.54 20.52 4.26
N PHE A 257 -3.92 19.59 3.54
CA PHE A 257 -2.63 19.79 2.89
C PHE A 257 -2.61 19.00 1.59
N TYR A 258 -2.52 19.71 0.47
CA TYR A 258 -2.62 19.15 -0.88
C TYR A 258 -1.31 19.32 -1.65
N PRO A 259 -1.12 18.55 -2.74
CA PRO A 259 0.00 18.72 -3.65
C PRO A 259 0.29 20.19 -4.01
N GLY A 260 1.52 20.63 -3.78
CA GLY A 260 1.98 22.00 -4.03
C GLY A 260 1.78 22.99 -2.89
N ASP A 261 1.07 22.61 -1.82
CA ASP A 261 1.01 23.41 -0.60
C ASP A 261 2.36 23.44 0.11
N VAL A 262 2.66 24.60 0.67
CA VAL A 262 3.90 24.86 1.40
C VAL A 262 3.57 25.30 2.81
N ALA A 263 4.03 24.56 3.81
CA ALA A 263 3.99 24.99 5.20
C ALA A 263 5.32 25.64 5.59
N ASN A 264 5.27 26.84 6.18
CA ASN A 264 6.40 27.47 6.85
C ASN A 264 6.23 27.27 8.36
N ILE A 265 7.23 26.68 9.01
CA ILE A 265 7.19 26.28 10.42
C ILE A 265 8.24 27.10 11.17
N THR A 266 7.78 27.90 12.14
CA THR A 266 8.60 28.68 13.06
C THR A 266 8.15 28.47 14.51
N LYS A 267 8.87 29.02 15.48
CA LYS A 267 8.51 28.92 16.90
C LYS A 267 7.18 29.62 17.22
N GLU A 268 6.81 30.61 16.41
CA GLU A 268 5.58 31.38 16.52
C GLU A 268 4.36 30.63 15.96
N GLY A 269 4.56 29.63 15.11
CA GLY A 269 3.50 28.78 14.58
C GLY A 269 3.75 28.29 13.15
N VAL A 270 2.69 27.74 12.55
CA VAL A 270 2.70 27.20 11.18
C VAL A 270 1.82 28.05 10.27
N GLN A 271 2.33 28.39 9.10
CA GLN A 271 1.58 29.10 8.06
C GLN A 271 1.61 28.30 6.75
N ILE A 272 0.43 27.95 6.21
CA ILE A 272 0.30 27.22 4.95
C ILE A 272 0.02 28.21 3.81
N SER A 273 0.90 28.22 2.82
CA SER A 273 0.72 28.89 1.54
C SER A 273 0.21 27.89 0.51
N ARG A 274 -1.01 28.10 0.00
CA ARG A 274 -1.69 27.15 -0.89
C ARG A 274 -1.11 27.18 -2.30
N GLY A 275 -0.75 26.01 -2.83
CA GLY A 275 -0.23 25.85 -4.19
C GLY A 275 0.95 26.76 -4.54
N SER A 276 1.76 27.15 -3.54
CA SER A 276 2.82 28.15 -3.73
C SER A 276 4.16 27.55 -4.14
N SER A 277 4.25 26.23 -4.30
CA SER A 277 5.42 25.59 -4.88
C SER A 277 5.58 25.95 -6.36
N ASP A 278 6.83 26.10 -6.80
CA ASP A 278 7.21 26.39 -8.18
C ASP A 278 7.52 25.13 -9.01
N PHE A 279 7.74 23.99 -8.36
CA PHE A 279 8.06 22.70 -8.98
C PHE A 279 6.92 21.68 -8.92
N ILE A 280 5.87 21.89 -8.11
CA ILE A 280 4.72 20.99 -8.01
C ILE A 280 3.42 21.77 -7.93
N LYS A 281 2.43 21.36 -8.73
CA LYS A 281 1.09 21.94 -8.72
C LYS A 281 0.02 20.86 -8.76
N MET A 282 -1.11 21.14 -8.12
CA MET A 282 -2.34 20.39 -8.39
C MET A 282 -2.82 20.72 -9.80
N LYS A 283 -2.87 19.71 -10.67
CA LYS A 283 -3.32 19.82 -12.05
C LYS A 283 -4.84 19.79 -12.14
N GLU A 284 -5.46 18.91 -11.38
CA GLU A 284 -6.91 18.68 -11.36
C GLU A 284 -7.30 18.14 -9.98
N ASP A 285 -8.33 18.72 -9.38
CA ASP A 285 -8.94 18.19 -8.17
C ASP A 285 -9.99 17.13 -8.55
N ASP A 286 -9.56 15.88 -8.61
CA ASP A 286 -10.41 14.71 -8.86
C ASP A 286 -10.80 13.96 -7.58
N GLY A 287 -10.76 14.63 -6.41
CA GLY A 287 -11.14 14.03 -5.12
C GLY A 287 -12.57 13.48 -5.06
N HIS A 288 -13.47 13.97 -5.93
CA HIS A 288 -14.83 13.43 -6.05
C HIS A 288 -14.86 11.98 -6.58
N LYS A 289 -13.79 11.49 -7.22
CA LYS A 289 -13.71 10.11 -7.74
C LYS A 289 -13.51 9.06 -6.66
N ILE A 290 -13.00 9.45 -5.49
CA ILE A 290 -12.76 8.57 -4.33
C ILE A 290 -13.88 8.63 -3.30
N GLU A 291 -15.05 9.15 -3.67
CA GLU A 291 -16.19 9.19 -2.78
C GLU A 291 -16.59 7.77 -2.33
N PHE A 292 -16.67 7.55 -1.02
CA PHE A 292 -17.00 6.25 -0.46
C PHE A 292 -18.49 5.93 -0.61
N LYS A 293 -18.81 4.99 -1.50
CA LYS A 293 -20.18 4.52 -1.74
C LYS A 293 -20.19 3.01 -1.98
N PRO A 294 -20.04 2.19 -0.91
CA PRO A 294 -19.92 0.73 -1.00
C PRO A 294 -21.27 0.03 -1.28
N VAL A 295 -22.13 0.67 -2.07
CA VAL A 295 -23.45 0.21 -2.51
C VAL A 295 -23.66 0.42 -4.01
N LEU A 296 -22.65 0.92 -4.71
CA LEU A 296 -22.69 1.12 -6.15
C LEU A 296 -22.56 -0.19 -6.93
N GLU A 297 -22.78 -0.10 -8.24
CA GLU A 297 -22.67 -1.23 -9.15
C GLU A 297 -21.23 -1.76 -9.20
N VAL A 298 -21.12 -3.08 -9.17
CA VAL A 298 -19.86 -3.79 -9.30
C VAL A 298 -19.76 -4.37 -10.72
N PRO A 299 -18.76 -3.98 -11.53
CA PRO A 299 -18.56 -4.57 -12.84
C PRO A 299 -18.14 -6.05 -12.73
N PRO A 300 -18.46 -6.90 -13.72
CA PRO A 300 -18.02 -8.30 -13.73
C PRO A 300 -16.48 -8.39 -13.84
N ILE A 301 -15.92 -9.49 -13.33
CA ILE A 301 -14.52 -9.85 -13.58
C ILE A 301 -14.34 -10.15 -15.07
N ARG A 302 -13.26 -9.65 -15.69
CA ARG A 302 -12.92 -9.88 -17.10
C ARG A 302 -11.40 -9.84 -17.29
N THR A 303 -10.91 -10.68 -18.20
CA THR A 303 -9.51 -10.57 -18.65
C THR A 303 -9.21 -9.20 -19.24
N LEU A 304 -8.03 -8.67 -18.93
CA LEU A 304 -7.56 -7.38 -19.47
C LEU A 304 -6.88 -7.55 -20.84
N VAL A 305 -6.63 -8.78 -21.28
CA VAL A 305 -6.02 -9.07 -22.59
C VAL A 305 -7.03 -8.81 -23.70
N LYS A 306 -6.80 -7.75 -24.46
CA LYS A 306 -7.67 -7.30 -25.57
C LYS A 306 -7.44 -8.10 -26.86
N ASP A 307 -6.20 -8.51 -27.12
CA ASP A 307 -5.87 -9.28 -28.32
C ASP A 307 -6.46 -10.70 -28.23
N LYS A 308 -7.26 -11.08 -29.23
CA LYS A 308 -7.98 -12.36 -29.22
C LYS A 308 -7.07 -13.57 -29.30
N VAL A 309 -6.00 -13.47 -30.11
CA VAL A 309 -5.07 -14.58 -30.33
C VAL A 309 -4.27 -14.83 -29.05
N GLU A 310 -3.82 -13.76 -28.40
CA GLU A 310 -3.12 -13.84 -27.13
C GLU A 310 -4.04 -14.36 -26.02
N HIS A 311 -5.28 -13.87 -25.94
CA HIS A 311 -6.27 -14.38 -25.00
C HIS A 311 -6.53 -15.88 -25.20
N GLU A 312 -6.70 -16.35 -26.44
CA GLU A 312 -6.92 -17.77 -26.72
C GLU A 312 -5.76 -18.64 -26.24
N LYS A 313 -4.51 -18.19 -26.42
CA LYS A 313 -3.33 -18.89 -25.89
C LYS A 313 -3.35 -18.97 -24.37
N GLN A 314 -3.52 -17.82 -23.69
CA GLN A 314 -3.56 -17.76 -22.23
C GLN A 314 -4.69 -18.62 -21.68
N TRP A 315 -5.85 -18.60 -22.32
CA TRP A 315 -7.01 -19.41 -21.95
C TRP A 315 -6.70 -20.90 -22.03
N ILE A 316 -6.10 -21.37 -23.13
CA ILE A 316 -5.70 -22.78 -23.28
C ILE A 316 -4.74 -23.19 -22.18
N GLU A 317 -3.74 -22.38 -21.85
CA GLU A 317 -2.77 -22.68 -20.80
C GLU A 317 -3.39 -22.71 -19.41
N VAL A 318 -4.23 -21.73 -19.07
CA VAL A 318 -4.93 -21.68 -17.78
C VAL A 318 -5.87 -22.88 -17.62
N VAL A 319 -6.65 -23.23 -18.66
CA VAL A 319 -7.53 -24.41 -18.62
C VAL A 319 -6.70 -25.69 -18.45
N ASN A 320 -5.59 -25.82 -19.18
CA ASN A 320 -4.69 -26.97 -19.03
C ASN A 320 -4.12 -27.07 -17.61
N PHE A 321 -3.71 -25.95 -17.02
CA PHE A 321 -3.24 -25.90 -15.64
C PHE A 321 -4.32 -26.38 -14.67
N ILE A 322 -5.55 -25.86 -14.77
CA ILE A 322 -6.66 -26.28 -13.89
C ILE A 322 -6.97 -27.77 -14.06
N GLU A 323 -7.11 -28.24 -15.29
CA GLU A 323 -7.58 -29.60 -15.56
C GLU A 323 -6.49 -30.67 -15.36
N LYS A 324 -5.20 -30.31 -15.37
CA LYS A 324 -4.08 -31.28 -15.32
C LYS A 324 -3.13 -31.13 -14.12
N GLU A 325 -2.96 -29.92 -13.60
CA GLU A 325 -1.92 -29.62 -12.61
C GLU A 325 -2.49 -29.17 -11.26
N PHE A 326 -3.59 -28.41 -11.27
CA PHE A 326 -4.10 -27.71 -10.10
C PHE A 326 -4.42 -28.63 -8.94
N VAL A 327 -5.15 -29.73 -9.18
CA VAL A 327 -5.47 -30.72 -8.12
C VAL A 327 -4.21 -31.22 -7.42
N ASN A 328 -3.19 -31.62 -8.20
CA ASN A 328 -1.93 -32.13 -7.65
C ASN A 328 -1.23 -31.08 -6.80
N LYS A 329 -1.25 -29.81 -7.22
CA LYS A 329 -0.67 -28.69 -6.46
C LYS A 329 -1.46 -28.40 -5.18
N VAL A 330 -2.79 -28.48 -5.22
CA VAL A 330 -3.69 -28.28 -4.07
C VAL A 330 -3.49 -29.37 -3.01
N ILE A 331 -3.54 -30.65 -3.39
CA ILE A 331 -3.45 -31.76 -2.42
C ILE A 331 -2.08 -31.91 -1.76
N GLN A 332 -1.03 -31.33 -2.36
CA GLN A 332 0.31 -31.26 -1.78
C GLN A 332 0.44 -30.19 -0.69
N GLN A 333 -0.53 -29.28 -0.56
CA GLN A 333 -0.51 -28.24 0.46
C GLN A 333 -0.86 -28.82 1.82
N LYS A 334 -0.20 -28.30 2.87
CA LYS A 334 -0.54 -28.65 4.25
C LYS A 334 -1.97 -28.24 4.61
N ALA A 335 -2.48 -27.19 3.98
CA ALA A 335 -3.84 -26.68 4.14
C ALA A 335 -4.95 -27.71 3.79
N VAL A 336 -4.62 -28.78 3.04
CA VAL A 336 -5.60 -29.82 2.68
C VAL A 336 -6.30 -30.43 3.90
N GLN A 337 -5.60 -30.54 5.03
CA GLN A 337 -6.19 -31.05 6.28
C GLN A 337 -7.31 -30.15 6.78
N GLN A 338 -7.13 -28.83 6.73
CA GLN A 338 -8.15 -27.87 7.12
C GLN A 338 -9.33 -27.90 6.15
N TRP A 339 -9.08 -28.01 4.85
CA TRP A 339 -10.13 -28.11 3.84
C TRP A 339 -11.00 -29.35 4.03
N VAL A 340 -10.40 -30.51 4.33
CA VAL A 340 -11.13 -31.74 4.68
C VAL A 340 -11.88 -31.59 6.00
N GLU A 341 -11.22 -31.09 7.05
CA GLU A 341 -11.82 -30.91 8.37
C GLU A 341 -13.08 -30.03 8.35
N TRP A 342 -13.04 -28.97 7.54
CA TRP A 342 -14.12 -28.00 7.38
C TRP A 342 -15.05 -28.30 6.21
N GLN A 343 -14.97 -29.51 5.65
CA GLN A 343 -15.88 -29.96 4.59
C GLN A 343 -15.97 -28.94 3.43
N VAL A 344 -14.82 -28.42 3.01
CA VAL A 344 -14.72 -27.39 1.98
C VAL A 344 -15.19 -27.96 0.65
N VAL A 345 -16.06 -27.21 -0.01
CA VAL A 345 -16.43 -27.37 -1.41
C VAL A 345 -15.98 -26.10 -2.10
N TYR A 346 -14.80 -26.21 -2.70
CA TYR A 346 -14.09 -25.12 -3.34
C TYR A 346 -14.60 -24.95 -4.78
N GLN A 347 -14.81 -23.70 -5.21
CA GLN A 347 -15.11 -23.35 -6.59
C GLN A 347 -14.10 -22.32 -7.10
N ILE A 348 -13.42 -22.65 -8.20
CA ILE A 348 -12.67 -21.68 -9.00
C ILE A 348 -13.48 -21.31 -10.25
N GLU A 349 -13.61 -20.02 -10.50
CA GLU A 349 -14.25 -19.49 -11.71
C GLU A 349 -13.27 -18.58 -12.47
N VAL A 350 -12.91 -18.99 -13.68
CA VAL A 350 -11.98 -18.22 -14.53
C VAL A 350 -12.74 -17.43 -15.56
N PHE A 351 -12.48 -16.13 -15.64
CA PHE A 351 -13.17 -15.20 -16.54
C PHE A 351 -12.31 -14.84 -17.76
N GLY A 352 -12.85 -15.10 -18.95
CA GLY A 352 -12.28 -14.69 -20.24
C GLY A 352 -12.86 -13.35 -20.71
N GLN A 353 -12.86 -13.14 -22.03
CA GLN A 353 -13.42 -11.91 -22.63
C GLN A 353 -14.96 -11.84 -22.58
N GLU A 354 -15.64 -12.95 -22.91
CA GLU A 354 -17.09 -13.00 -23.13
C GLU A 354 -17.83 -14.01 -22.22
N GLY A 355 -17.17 -14.52 -21.19
CA GLY A 355 -17.75 -15.49 -20.27
C GLY A 355 -16.75 -16.07 -19.28
N SER A 356 -17.18 -17.07 -18.53
CA SER A 356 -16.38 -17.76 -17.53
C SER A 356 -16.52 -19.27 -17.62
N GLN A 357 -15.57 -19.98 -17.00
CA GLN A 357 -15.64 -21.42 -16.81
C GLN A 357 -15.42 -21.76 -15.34
N ILE A 358 -16.16 -22.75 -14.85
CA ILE A 358 -16.19 -23.14 -13.45
C ILE A 358 -15.61 -24.54 -13.29
N TRP A 359 -14.82 -24.70 -12.23
CA TRP A 359 -14.40 -26.00 -11.72
C TRP A 359 -14.56 -26.03 -10.20
N CYS A 360 -14.88 -27.20 -9.67
CA CYS A 360 -15.06 -27.44 -8.25
C CYS A 360 -14.14 -28.55 -7.73
N MET A 361 -13.79 -28.48 -6.46
CA MET A 361 -13.17 -29.57 -5.69
C MET A 361 -13.98 -29.78 -4.41
N ASP A 362 -14.43 -31.01 -4.19
CA ASP A 362 -15.20 -31.38 -3.00
C ASP A 362 -14.32 -32.17 -2.03
N PHE A 363 -13.92 -31.53 -0.93
CA PHE A 363 -13.07 -32.15 0.10
C PHE A 363 -13.88 -32.97 1.13
N THR A 364 -15.17 -33.19 0.90
CA THR A 364 -15.99 -34.08 1.73
C THR A 364 -15.94 -35.55 1.31
N GLY A 365 -15.53 -35.81 0.06
CA GLY A 365 -15.39 -37.15 -0.51
C GLY A 365 -14.03 -37.81 -0.20
N GLU A 366 -13.89 -39.07 -0.62
CA GLU A 366 -12.62 -39.82 -0.47
C GLU A 366 -11.53 -39.35 -1.45
N ASP A 367 -11.93 -38.80 -2.61
CA ASP A 367 -11.02 -38.33 -3.66
C ASP A 367 -11.26 -36.85 -4.00
N ALA A 368 -10.24 -36.02 -3.80
CA ALA A 368 -10.25 -34.63 -4.26
C ALA A 368 -9.97 -34.59 -5.77
N SER A 369 -11.02 -34.72 -6.59
CA SER A 369 -10.93 -34.59 -8.06
C SER A 369 -11.51 -33.25 -8.53
N ILE A 370 -11.06 -32.79 -9.69
CA ILE A 370 -11.61 -31.59 -10.33
C ILE A 370 -12.92 -31.94 -11.03
N ILE A 371 -13.99 -31.21 -10.70
CA ILE A 371 -15.31 -31.39 -11.29
C ILE A 371 -15.60 -30.15 -12.14
N LYS A 372 -15.76 -30.33 -13.45
CA LYS A 372 -16.12 -29.24 -14.35
C LYS A 372 -17.60 -28.86 -14.17
N GLY A 373 -17.86 -27.59 -13.92
CA GLY A 373 -19.20 -27.07 -13.62
C GLY A 373 -19.50 -26.98 -12.12
N ARG A 374 -20.79 -26.87 -11.78
CA ARG A 374 -21.25 -26.61 -10.40
C ARG A 374 -21.65 -27.91 -9.70
N VAL A 375 -21.37 -27.99 -8.40
CA VAL A 375 -21.70 -29.17 -7.55
C VAL A 375 -22.82 -28.91 -6.54
N GLY A 376 -23.44 -27.72 -6.56
CA GLY A 376 -24.61 -27.37 -5.74
C GLY A 376 -24.32 -26.93 -4.30
N LYS A 377 -23.09 -27.12 -3.80
CA LYS A 377 -22.57 -26.53 -2.57
C LYS A 377 -21.33 -25.69 -2.89
N ILE A 378 -21.18 -24.55 -2.22
CA ILE A 378 -19.99 -23.70 -2.27
C ILE A 378 -19.81 -23.05 -0.89
N ASN A 379 -18.62 -23.18 -0.31
CA ASN A 379 -18.26 -22.49 0.93
C ASN A 379 -16.88 -21.81 0.86
N LEU A 380 -16.17 -21.99 -0.25
CA LEU A 380 -14.97 -21.24 -0.61
C LEU A 380 -15.00 -20.97 -2.12
N TYR A 381 -14.94 -19.69 -2.51
CA TYR A 381 -15.00 -19.26 -3.90
C TYR A 381 -13.77 -18.44 -4.25
N GLU A 382 -13.12 -18.71 -5.38
CA GLU A 382 -12.10 -17.85 -5.96
C GLU A 382 -12.46 -17.57 -7.44
N GLY A 383 -12.92 -16.37 -7.72
CA GLY A 383 -13.14 -15.86 -9.08
C GLY A 383 -11.93 -15.07 -9.54
N ILE A 384 -11.37 -15.39 -10.71
CA ILE A 384 -10.16 -14.76 -11.21
C ILE A 384 -10.20 -14.57 -12.73
N ALA A 385 -9.75 -13.42 -13.22
CA ALA A 385 -9.58 -13.23 -14.65
C ALA A 385 -8.45 -14.12 -15.22
N CYS A 386 -8.61 -14.55 -16.46
CA CYS A 386 -7.66 -15.43 -17.13
C CYS A 386 -6.25 -14.83 -17.18
N SER A 387 -6.13 -13.51 -17.39
CA SER A 387 -4.84 -12.80 -17.42
C SER A 387 -4.09 -12.87 -16.08
N GLU A 388 -4.80 -12.68 -14.97
CA GLU A 388 -4.25 -12.67 -13.63
C GLU A 388 -3.76 -14.06 -13.25
N LEU A 389 -4.58 -15.09 -13.49
CA LEU A 389 -4.18 -16.47 -13.23
C LEU A 389 -3.03 -16.92 -14.14
N TYR A 390 -3.05 -16.52 -15.42
CA TYR A 390 -1.95 -16.78 -16.35
C TYR A 390 -0.64 -16.19 -15.83
N ARG A 391 -0.65 -14.93 -15.36
CA ARG A 391 0.55 -14.29 -14.82
C ARG A 391 1.01 -14.93 -13.51
N LEU A 392 0.11 -15.38 -12.64
CA LEU A 392 0.48 -16.14 -11.43
C LEU A 392 1.19 -17.45 -11.79
N ILE A 393 0.66 -18.21 -12.76
CA ILE A 393 1.28 -19.46 -13.25
C ILE A 393 2.71 -19.22 -13.76
N HIS A 394 2.96 -18.06 -14.37
CA HIS A 394 4.25 -17.70 -14.96
C HIS A 394 5.18 -16.91 -14.01
N ASN A 395 4.80 -16.71 -12.74
CA ASN A 395 5.50 -15.84 -11.80
C ASN A 395 5.71 -14.40 -12.34
N ASP A 396 4.77 -13.92 -13.18
CA ASP A 396 4.82 -12.61 -13.83
C ASP A 396 3.92 -11.54 -13.16
N THR A 397 3.53 -11.77 -11.92
CA THR A 397 2.72 -10.85 -11.11
C THR A 397 2.93 -11.13 -9.62
N SER A 398 2.34 -10.31 -8.76
CA SER A 398 2.26 -10.52 -7.32
C SER A 398 0.81 -10.44 -6.84
N TRP A 399 0.58 -10.81 -5.57
CA TRP A 399 -0.70 -10.56 -4.90
C TRP A 399 -0.97 -9.08 -4.63
N ASP A 400 0.02 -8.20 -4.69
CA ASP A 400 -0.21 -6.76 -4.60
C ASP A 400 -0.98 -6.27 -5.83
N TYR A 401 -0.67 -6.79 -7.03
CA TYR A 401 -1.46 -6.50 -8.22
C TYR A 401 -2.81 -7.25 -8.20
N VAL A 402 -2.77 -8.58 -8.08
CA VAL A 402 -3.96 -9.43 -8.22
C VAL A 402 -4.97 -9.15 -7.11
N GLY A 403 -4.49 -8.92 -5.88
CA GLY A 403 -5.32 -8.71 -4.69
C GLY A 403 -6.01 -7.36 -4.64
N ILE A 404 -5.55 -6.35 -5.38
CA ILE A 404 -6.13 -4.99 -5.36
C ILE A 404 -6.82 -4.60 -6.66
N ASN A 405 -6.57 -5.26 -7.80
CA ASN A 405 -7.09 -4.81 -9.10
C ASN A 405 -8.58 -5.14 -9.37
N GLY A 406 -9.24 -5.90 -8.47
CA GLY A 406 -10.65 -6.25 -8.59
C GLY A 406 -10.98 -7.32 -9.63
N GLN A 407 -9.97 -7.88 -10.30
CA GLN A 407 -10.07 -9.00 -11.22
C GLN A 407 -9.83 -10.36 -10.55
N TYR A 408 -9.50 -10.35 -9.27
CA TYR A 408 -9.63 -11.49 -8.36
C TYR A 408 -10.63 -11.13 -7.25
N ARG A 409 -11.58 -12.03 -6.97
CA ARG A 409 -12.57 -11.88 -5.90
C ARG A 409 -12.85 -13.21 -5.23
N THR A 410 -12.95 -13.21 -3.92
CA THR A 410 -13.14 -14.42 -3.12
C THR A 410 -14.16 -14.21 -2.03
N PHE A 411 -14.85 -15.26 -1.61
CA PHE A 411 -15.63 -15.28 -0.37
C PHE A 411 -15.49 -16.62 0.35
N LYS A 412 -15.78 -16.61 1.65
CA LYS A 412 -15.58 -17.74 2.57
C LYS A 412 -16.78 -17.89 3.49
N ASP A 413 -17.64 -18.86 3.20
CA ASP A 413 -18.77 -19.24 4.04
C ASP A 413 -18.50 -20.60 4.70
N LEU A 414 -17.44 -20.66 5.50
CA LEU A 414 -16.88 -21.91 5.98
C LEU A 414 -17.73 -22.49 7.12
N TYR A 415 -18.35 -23.63 6.88
CA TYR A 415 -19.12 -24.39 7.86
C TYR A 415 -19.02 -25.89 7.59
N ARG A 416 -19.19 -26.69 8.64
CA ARG A 416 -19.31 -28.16 8.57
C ARG A 416 -20.59 -28.64 9.23
N ILE A 417 -21.12 -29.74 8.70
CA ILE A 417 -22.32 -30.41 9.22
C ILE A 417 -21.92 -31.84 9.64
N ARG A 418 -22.30 -32.21 10.86
CA ARG A 418 -22.19 -33.57 11.39
C ARG A 418 -23.55 -34.00 11.95
N LEU A 419 -23.67 -35.26 12.35
CA LEU A 419 -24.95 -35.79 12.84
C LEU A 419 -25.43 -35.00 14.07
N GLY A 420 -26.42 -34.12 13.87
CA GLY A 420 -26.98 -33.27 14.93
C GLY A 420 -26.17 -32.00 15.25
N GLU A 421 -25.11 -31.70 14.51
CA GLU A 421 -24.20 -30.58 14.79
C GLU A 421 -24.03 -29.68 13.57
N PHE A 422 -23.99 -28.38 13.81
CA PHE A 422 -23.66 -27.33 12.85
C PHE A 422 -22.57 -26.46 13.46
N GLU A 423 -21.45 -26.35 12.77
CA GLU A 423 -20.32 -25.53 13.20
C GLU A 423 -19.93 -24.59 12.07
N LYS A 424 -19.81 -23.29 12.39
CA LYS A 424 -19.23 -22.28 11.51
C LYS A 424 -17.78 -22.07 11.92
N TRP A 425 -16.90 -21.89 10.95
CA TRP A 425 -15.54 -21.44 11.24
C TRP A 425 -15.59 -19.98 11.69
N GLU A 426 -15.20 -19.74 12.92
CA GLU A 426 -14.95 -18.42 13.48
C GLU A 426 -13.44 -18.35 13.72
N GLY A 427 -12.71 -17.70 12.81
CA GLY A 427 -11.25 -17.58 12.93
C GLY A 427 -10.85 -17.01 14.29
N GLN A 428 -9.79 -17.56 14.90
CA GLN A 428 -9.33 -17.05 16.19
C GLN A 428 -8.37 -15.86 15.99
N GLY A 429 -8.81 -14.66 16.37
CA GLY A 429 -7.99 -13.45 16.32
C GLY A 429 -7.62 -13.04 14.88
N ARG A 430 -6.36 -13.22 14.48
CA ARG A 430 -5.85 -12.89 13.13
C ARG A 430 -5.69 -14.11 12.21
N GLU A 431 -6.13 -15.29 12.65
CA GLU A 431 -6.04 -16.51 11.87
C GLU A 431 -6.83 -16.37 10.55
N LYS A 432 -6.13 -16.51 9.41
CA LYS A 432 -6.75 -16.50 8.08
C LYS A 432 -6.93 -17.94 7.64
N PHE A 433 -8.13 -18.29 7.20
CA PHE A 433 -8.37 -19.59 6.57
C PHE A 433 -7.63 -19.68 5.23
N PRO A 434 -6.90 -20.79 4.96
CA PRO A 434 -6.07 -20.92 3.77
C PRO A 434 -6.92 -21.03 2.49
N GLN A 435 -6.54 -20.27 1.46
CA GLN A 435 -7.22 -20.29 0.16
C GLN A 435 -6.35 -21.01 -0.88
N PRO A 436 -6.91 -21.92 -1.71
CA PRO A 436 -6.15 -22.70 -2.67
C PRO A 436 -5.21 -21.90 -3.56
N LEU A 437 -5.62 -20.77 -4.15
CA LEU A 437 -4.71 -19.98 -4.98
C LEU A 437 -3.59 -19.35 -4.18
N THR A 438 -3.86 -18.79 -2.99
CA THR A 438 -2.80 -18.23 -2.14
C THR A 438 -1.86 -19.28 -1.57
N GLU A 439 -2.29 -20.53 -1.43
CA GLU A 439 -1.40 -21.63 -1.01
C GLU A 439 -0.52 -22.13 -2.17
N ILE A 440 -1.05 -22.16 -3.40
CA ILE A 440 -0.29 -22.57 -4.59
C ILE A 440 0.69 -21.49 -5.04
N PHE A 441 0.30 -20.23 -4.90
CA PHE A 441 1.09 -19.05 -5.23
C PHE A 441 1.30 -18.23 -3.94
N PRO A 442 2.18 -18.65 -3.03
CA PRO A 442 2.33 -18.01 -1.73
C PRO A 442 2.80 -16.56 -1.87
N ALA A 443 2.07 -15.64 -1.23
CA ALA A 443 2.59 -14.32 -0.93
C ALA A 443 3.74 -14.45 0.07
N GLY A 444 4.84 -13.73 -0.14
CA GLY A 444 5.99 -13.78 0.75
C GLY A 444 7.26 -13.20 0.14
N GLN A 445 8.37 -13.41 0.84
CA GLN A 445 9.66 -12.77 0.53
C GLN A 445 10.14 -13.01 -0.90
N GLU A 446 9.95 -14.22 -1.45
CA GLU A 446 10.36 -14.56 -2.82
C GLU A 446 9.53 -13.79 -3.85
N MET A 447 8.19 -13.85 -3.75
CA MET A 447 7.28 -13.11 -4.65
C MET A 447 7.50 -11.59 -4.57
N ASP A 448 7.70 -11.05 -3.36
CA ASP A 448 8.00 -9.63 -3.18
C ASP A 448 9.34 -9.25 -3.80
N ARG A 449 10.38 -10.08 -3.61
CA ARG A 449 11.69 -9.84 -4.20
C ARG A 449 11.61 -9.86 -5.73
N ASP A 450 10.94 -10.84 -6.31
CA ASP A 450 10.78 -10.98 -7.76
C ASP A 450 9.99 -9.80 -8.35
N LYS A 451 8.93 -9.34 -7.66
CA LYS A 451 8.17 -8.14 -7.99
C LYS A 451 9.08 -6.91 -8.13
N PHE A 452 9.85 -6.60 -7.09
CA PHE A 452 10.72 -5.42 -7.11
C PHE A 452 11.87 -5.55 -8.12
N LEU A 453 12.51 -6.71 -8.23
CA LEU A 453 13.62 -6.90 -9.17
C LEU A 453 13.19 -6.89 -10.64
N ARG A 454 11.97 -7.34 -10.94
CA ARG A 454 11.35 -7.15 -12.26
C ARG A 454 11.27 -5.67 -12.62
N ASP A 455 10.83 -4.84 -11.68
CA ASP A 455 10.76 -3.39 -11.90
C ASP A 455 12.14 -2.73 -11.98
N VAL A 456 13.12 -3.17 -11.17
CA VAL A 456 14.51 -2.70 -11.29
C VAL A 456 15.03 -2.96 -12.71
N LYS A 457 14.86 -4.19 -13.22
CA LYS A 457 15.24 -4.54 -14.60
C LYS A 457 14.52 -3.69 -15.64
N ARG A 458 13.22 -3.45 -15.44
CA ARG A 458 12.37 -2.68 -16.35
C ARG A 458 12.78 -1.21 -16.43
N TRP A 459 13.14 -0.59 -15.31
CA TRP A 459 13.35 0.85 -15.23
C TRP A 459 14.82 1.25 -15.31
N LYS A 460 15.75 0.47 -14.74
CA LYS A 460 17.19 0.72 -14.87
C LYS A 460 17.66 0.69 -16.33
N SER A 461 17.07 -0.18 -17.15
CA SER A 461 17.39 -0.27 -18.59
C SER A 461 16.85 0.91 -19.40
N LYS A 462 15.72 1.49 -18.99
CA LYS A 462 15.07 2.61 -19.68
C LYS A 462 15.68 3.97 -19.36
N THR A 463 16.31 4.13 -18.20
CA THR A 463 17.01 5.38 -17.85
C THR A 463 18.41 5.48 -18.43
N MET A 464 18.95 4.39 -19.00
CA MET A 464 20.23 4.37 -19.72
C MET A 464 20.11 4.70 -21.23
N LEU A 465 18.88 4.89 -21.74
CA LEU A 465 18.55 5.29 -23.11
C LEU A 465 18.01 6.72 -23.10
#